data_AF-A0A938QK52-F1
#
_entry.id   AF-A0A938QK52-F1
#
_cell.length_a   1.000
_cell.length_b   1.000
_cell.length_c   1.000
_cell.angle_alpha   90.00
_cell.angle_beta   90.00
_cell.angle_gamma   90.00
#
_symmetry.space_group_name_H-M   'P 1'
#
loop_
_entity.id
_entity.type
_entity.pdbx_description
1 polymer ?
#
loop_
_entity_poly.entity_id
_entity_poly.type
_entity_poly.pdbx_seq_one_letter_code
_entity_poly.pdbx_strand_id
1 'polypeptide(L)'
;MKAAFSASAARRYPKPRSKRSIRSPSISACREPSEFTLTAIQWRQNQGGPKGLLSFIKDAGQRLFGHKEVEKAAADSSPNLDQLNAAAGEAILKYIQSQNLTATDLSVSFDGASGYVNVAGVAPDQATKEKILLCCGNVAGVAGVDDNMTVESSEPEAQYYTVVSGDMLSKISRDYYGDPNKYNTIFEANRPMLTHPDKIYPGQMLRIPAQA
;
A
#
# COMPACT_ATOMS: atom_id res chain seq x y z
N MET A 1 81.84 23.45 35.25
CA MET A 1 81.39 23.67 36.65
C MET A 1 79.96 23.13 36.74
N LYS A 2 79.81 21.89 37.20
CA LYS A 2 79.27 21.46 38.52
C LYS A 2 77.74 21.48 38.61
N ALA A 3 77.20 20.28 38.78
CA ALA A 3 75.83 19.90 39.13
C ALA A 3 75.44 20.33 40.57
N ALA A 4 74.14 20.25 40.92
CA ALA A 4 73.61 19.34 41.96
C ALA A 4 72.20 19.72 42.51
N PHE A 5 71.39 18.69 42.75
CA PHE A 5 70.45 18.43 43.87
C PHE A 5 69.27 19.40 44.12
N SER A 6 67.97 19.03 44.20
CA SER A 6 67.19 17.93 44.83
C SER A 6 66.43 18.39 46.11
N ALA A 7 65.24 17.81 46.31
CA ALA A 7 64.46 17.66 47.56
C ALA A 7 63.68 18.91 48.07
N SER A 8 62.52 18.85 48.72
CA SER A 8 61.59 17.77 49.12
C SER A 8 60.27 18.40 49.61
N ALA A 9 59.25 17.53 49.75
CA ALA A 9 57.84 17.70 50.08
C ALA A 9 57.44 18.60 51.27
N ALA A 10 56.21 19.15 51.20
CA ALA A 10 55.35 19.31 52.36
C ALA A 10 53.86 19.11 52.00
N ARG A 11 53.28 18.04 52.55
CA ARG A 11 51.85 17.71 52.55
C ARG A 11 51.06 18.69 53.42
N ARG A 12 49.91 19.19 52.96
CA ARG A 12 48.75 19.52 53.81
C ARG A 12 47.44 19.31 53.04
N TYR A 13 46.65 18.34 53.47
CA TYR A 13 45.19 18.25 53.28
C TYR A 13 44.54 18.27 54.68
N PRO A 14 43.21 18.35 54.83
CA PRO A 14 42.23 19.31 54.29
C PRO A 14 41.43 19.94 55.46
N LYS A 15 40.45 20.83 55.17
CA LYS A 15 39.31 21.04 56.09
C LYS A 15 37.97 20.96 55.34
N PRO A 16 36.96 20.27 55.89
CA PRO A 16 35.66 20.10 55.26
C PRO A 16 34.75 21.30 55.57
N ARG A 17 33.97 21.75 54.58
CA ARG A 17 32.80 22.58 54.83
C ARG A 17 31.53 21.90 54.37
N SER A 18 30.50 22.20 55.14
CA SER A 18 29.31 21.42 55.42
C SER A 18 28.21 21.54 54.37
N LYS A 19 27.57 20.40 54.12
CA LYS A 19 26.12 20.13 53.98
C LYS A 19 25.26 21.06 53.10
N ARG A 20 24.69 20.39 52.08
CA ARG A 20 23.29 20.44 51.60
C ARG A 20 22.66 21.82 51.34
N SER A 21 22.33 22.04 50.08
CA SER A 21 20.93 22.31 49.73
C SER A 21 20.67 21.86 48.29
N ILE A 22 19.77 20.90 48.16
CA ILE A 22 19.22 20.43 46.89
C ILE A 22 18.25 21.50 46.41
N ARG A 23 18.49 22.09 45.24
CA ARG A 23 17.44 22.70 44.43
C ARG A 23 17.62 22.25 43.00
N SER A 24 16.69 21.42 42.56
CA SER A 24 16.49 20.97 41.18
C SER A 24 16.25 22.17 40.24
N PRO A 25 16.50 21.99 38.92
CA PRO A 25 16.72 23.09 38.00
C PRO A 25 15.42 23.73 37.51
N SER A 26 15.43 25.07 37.41
CA SER A 26 14.50 25.85 36.62
C SER A 26 14.88 25.70 35.14
N ILE A 27 14.25 24.77 34.44
CA ILE A 27 14.35 24.65 32.98
C ILE A 27 13.55 25.81 32.39
N SER A 28 14.25 26.90 32.11
CA SER A 28 13.71 28.04 31.39
C SER A 28 13.72 27.74 29.89
N ALA A 29 12.53 27.76 29.33
CA ALA A 29 12.15 27.94 27.93
C ALA A 29 13.28 28.25 26.93
N CYS A 30 13.45 27.37 25.94
CA CYS A 30 13.81 27.74 24.58
C CYS A 30 12.78 27.11 23.65
N ARG A 31 11.95 27.98 23.06
CA ARG A 31 10.85 27.70 22.15
C ARG A 31 11.39 27.74 20.72
N GLU A 32 11.26 26.61 20.02
CA GLU A 32 11.16 26.29 18.59
C GLU A 32 11.93 27.06 17.49
N PRO A 33 12.43 26.30 16.50
CA PRO A 33 12.24 26.58 15.08
C PRO A 33 11.30 25.52 14.48
N SER A 34 10.04 25.88 14.19
CA SER A 34 9.55 26.22 12.85
C SER A 34 9.57 25.06 11.82
N GLU A 35 8.42 24.40 11.75
CA GLU A 35 7.70 24.00 10.53
C GLU A 35 8.48 23.29 9.42
N PHE A 36 8.72 21.99 9.57
CA PHE A 36 9.01 21.14 8.41
C PHE A 36 8.19 19.83 8.45
N THR A 37 7.20 19.80 7.56
CA THR A 37 6.54 18.62 6.97
C THR A 37 5.59 17.79 7.85
N LEU A 38 4.52 18.43 8.33
CA LEU A 38 3.26 17.76 8.65
C LEU A 38 2.51 17.31 7.38
N THR A 39 3.13 16.46 6.56
CA THR A 39 2.44 15.80 5.43
C THR A 39 2.92 14.38 5.14
N ALA A 40 3.89 13.85 5.89
CA ALA A 40 4.42 12.50 5.68
C ALA A 40 4.12 11.50 6.81
N ILE A 41 3.72 11.95 8.01
CA ILE A 41 3.62 11.07 9.20
C ILE A 41 2.17 10.89 9.70
N GLN A 42 1.21 11.68 9.17
CA GLN A 42 -0.22 11.55 9.49
C GLN A 42 -0.86 10.27 8.93
N TRP A 43 -0.18 9.54 8.01
CA TRP A 43 -0.69 8.34 7.35
C TRP A 43 -0.61 7.04 8.19
N ARG A 44 0.12 7.03 9.33
CA ARG A 44 0.36 5.79 10.11
C ARG A 44 -0.65 5.54 11.23
N GLN A 45 -1.36 6.56 11.72
CA GLN A 45 -2.10 6.49 12.99
C GLN A 45 -3.60 6.13 12.86
N ASN A 46 -4.12 5.86 11.66
CA ASN A 46 -5.52 5.48 11.46
C ASN A 46 -5.68 4.07 10.87
N GLN A 47 -4.91 3.10 11.38
CA GLN A 47 -5.14 1.70 11.06
C GLN A 47 -6.32 1.17 11.89
N GLY A 48 -7.53 1.36 11.35
CA GLY A 48 -8.56 0.33 11.55
C GLY A 48 -8.01 -1.00 11.04
N GLY A 49 -8.28 -2.11 11.74
CA GLY A 49 -7.81 -3.45 11.35
C GLY A 49 -8.09 -3.78 9.87
N PRO A 50 -7.38 -4.77 9.30
CA PRO A 50 -7.24 -4.93 7.85
C PRO A 50 -8.60 -5.01 7.18
N LYS A 51 -8.99 -3.94 6.48
CA LYS A 51 -10.12 -3.96 5.58
C LYS A 51 -9.61 -4.56 4.27
N GLY A 52 -10.00 -5.81 4.03
CA GLY A 52 -9.90 -6.53 2.75
C GLY A 52 -8.55 -6.46 2.03
N LEU A 53 -7.57 -7.26 2.46
CA LEU A 53 -6.38 -7.49 1.64
C LEU A 53 -6.75 -8.43 0.48
N LEU A 54 -6.66 -7.94 -0.75
CA LEU A 54 -6.81 -8.78 -1.94
C LEU A 54 -5.42 -9.19 -2.43
N SER A 55 -5.16 -10.49 -2.54
CA SER A 55 -3.88 -11.02 -3.02
C SER A 55 -3.98 -11.39 -4.51
N PHE A 56 -2.94 -11.03 -5.26
CA PHE A 56 -2.88 -11.21 -6.71
C PHE A 56 -1.60 -11.94 -7.12
N ILE A 57 -1.63 -12.55 -8.30
CA ILE A 57 -0.44 -13.15 -8.90
C ILE A 57 0.39 -12.05 -9.53
N LYS A 58 1.54 -11.76 -8.93
CA LYS A 58 2.41 -10.61 -9.26
C LYS A 58 2.74 -10.49 -10.76
N ASP A 59 2.95 -11.60 -11.44
CA ASP A 59 3.33 -11.61 -12.86
C ASP A 59 2.14 -11.67 -13.84
N ALA A 60 0.92 -11.87 -13.34
CA ALA A 60 -0.29 -12.00 -14.15
C ALA A 60 -1.03 -10.65 -14.19
N GLY A 61 -1.10 -10.02 -15.37
CA GLY A 61 -1.84 -8.77 -15.49
C GLY A 61 -1.46 -7.92 -16.68
N GLN A 62 -2.19 -6.82 -16.82
CA GLN A 62 -1.88 -5.79 -17.80
C GLN A 62 -0.56 -5.09 -17.42
N ARG A 63 0.29 -4.87 -18.42
CA ARG A 63 1.56 -4.16 -18.22
C ARG A 63 1.33 -2.65 -18.34
N LEU A 64 1.19 -1.97 -17.21
CA LEU A 64 0.99 -0.51 -17.16
C LEU A 64 2.29 0.28 -16.93
N PHE A 65 3.25 -0.30 -16.21
CA PHE A 65 4.54 0.33 -15.87
C PHE A 65 5.69 -0.69 -15.87
N GLY A 66 6.93 -0.19 -15.78
CA GLY A 66 8.14 -1.00 -15.72
C GLY A 66 8.34 -1.67 -14.36
N HIS A 67 7.49 -2.65 -13.98
CA HIS A 67 7.58 -3.28 -12.65
C HIS A 67 8.96 -3.87 -12.33
N LYS A 68 9.69 -4.39 -13.32
CA LYS A 68 11.06 -4.89 -13.13
C LYS A 68 12.03 -3.78 -12.69
N GLU A 69 11.82 -2.57 -13.17
CA GLU A 69 12.62 -1.40 -12.80
C GLU A 69 12.29 -0.98 -11.37
N VAL A 70 11.00 -1.03 -10.99
CA VAL A 70 10.56 -0.77 -9.61
C VAL A 70 11.14 -1.81 -8.65
N GLU A 71 11.03 -3.09 -8.97
CA GLU A 71 11.57 -4.19 -8.15
C GLU A 71 13.08 -4.07 -7.96
N LYS A 72 13.81 -3.76 -9.05
CA LYS A 72 15.25 -3.54 -8.98
C LYS A 72 15.57 -2.33 -8.12
N ALA A 73 14.87 -1.21 -8.31
CA ALA A 73 15.04 -0.01 -7.50
C ALA A 73 14.72 -0.24 -6.02
N ALA A 74 13.73 -1.07 -5.72
CA ALA A 74 13.35 -1.47 -4.36
C ALA A 74 14.42 -2.34 -3.70
N ALA A 75 14.94 -3.34 -4.43
CA ALA A 75 16.02 -4.20 -3.94
C ALA A 75 17.31 -3.41 -3.64
N ASP A 76 17.64 -2.46 -4.51
CA ASP A 76 18.86 -1.63 -4.39
C ASP A 76 18.67 -0.40 -3.47
N SER A 77 17.50 -0.22 -2.85
CA SER A 77 17.14 0.99 -2.07
C SER A 77 17.50 2.29 -2.81
N SER A 78 17.20 2.32 -4.11
CA SER A 78 17.57 3.42 -4.99
C SER A 78 16.76 4.68 -4.68
N PRO A 79 17.35 5.89 -4.75
CA PRO A 79 16.64 7.15 -4.53
C PRO A 79 15.55 7.43 -5.59
N ASN A 80 15.55 6.68 -6.70
CA ASN A 80 14.53 6.78 -7.75
C ASN A 80 13.26 5.97 -7.45
N LEU A 81 13.24 5.17 -6.37
CA LEU A 81 12.10 4.32 -6.03
C LEU A 81 10.80 5.14 -5.84
N ASP A 82 10.90 6.29 -5.17
CA ASP A 82 9.74 7.16 -4.92
C ASP A 82 9.12 7.69 -6.21
N GLN A 83 9.95 8.06 -7.20
CA GLN A 83 9.49 8.54 -8.50
C GLN A 83 8.83 7.42 -9.30
N LEU A 84 9.40 6.21 -9.26
CA LEU A 84 8.83 5.04 -9.93
C LEU A 84 7.51 4.59 -9.29
N ASN A 85 7.41 4.64 -7.95
CA ASN A 85 6.18 4.37 -7.21
C ASN A 85 5.09 5.39 -7.54
N ALA A 86 5.44 6.67 -7.60
CA ALA A 86 4.51 7.73 -8.01
C ALA A 86 4.02 7.54 -9.45
N ALA A 87 4.94 7.23 -10.38
CA ALA A 87 4.60 6.96 -11.78
C ALA A 87 3.70 5.71 -11.93
N ALA A 88 3.96 4.65 -11.15
CA ALA A 88 3.13 3.45 -11.14
C ALA A 88 1.72 3.74 -10.61
N GLY A 89 1.59 4.47 -9.50
CA GLY A 89 0.30 4.90 -8.95
C GLY A 89 -0.49 5.75 -9.94
N GLU A 90 0.16 6.71 -10.61
CA GLU A 90 -0.47 7.54 -11.64
C GLU A 90 -0.92 6.72 -12.85
N ALA A 91 -0.11 5.74 -13.29
CA ALA A 91 -0.46 4.85 -14.40
C ALA A 91 -1.69 3.99 -14.08
N ILE A 92 -1.78 3.46 -12.86
CA ILE A 92 -2.94 2.70 -12.38
C ILE A 92 -4.18 3.60 -12.31
N LEU A 93 -4.03 4.83 -11.79
CA LEU A 93 -5.13 5.79 -11.72
C LEU A 93 -5.67 6.15 -13.11
N LYS A 94 -4.79 6.41 -14.09
CA LYS A 94 -5.17 6.63 -15.49
C LYS A 94 -5.89 5.42 -16.08
N TYR A 95 -5.44 4.22 -15.74
CA TYR A 95 -6.08 2.99 -16.20
C TYR A 95 -7.51 2.87 -15.64
N ILE A 96 -7.74 3.08 -14.35
CA ILE A 96 -9.08 3.08 -13.74
C ILE A 96 -10.00 4.09 -14.43
N GLN A 97 -9.50 5.30 -14.67
CA GLN A 97 -10.25 6.35 -15.39
C GLN A 97 -10.60 5.92 -16.82
N SER A 98 -9.68 5.27 -17.54
CA SER A 98 -9.93 4.74 -18.89
C SER A 98 -11.02 3.66 -18.94
N GLN A 99 -11.24 2.96 -17.82
CA GLN A 99 -12.29 1.96 -17.68
C GLN A 99 -13.64 2.58 -17.29
N ASN A 100 -13.76 3.92 -17.28
CA ASN A 100 -14.97 4.65 -16.87
C ASN A 100 -15.46 4.29 -15.45
N LEU A 101 -14.52 3.97 -14.55
CA LEU A 101 -14.82 3.72 -13.14
C LEU A 101 -14.64 5.03 -12.38
N THR A 102 -15.70 5.49 -11.71
CA THR A 102 -15.73 6.76 -10.98
C THR A 102 -15.85 6.51 -9.48
N ALA A 103 -15.02 7.20 -8.71
CA ALA A 103 -15.11 7.27 -7.25
C ALA A 103 -14.73 8.69 -6.80
N THR A 104 -15.33 9.14 -5.71
CA THR A 104 -15.05 10.43 -5.08
C THR A 104 -13.75 10.32 -4.27
N ASP A 105 -12.86 11.31 -4.40
CA ASP A 105 -11.57 11.36 -3.71
C ASP A 105 -10.71 10.09 -3.89
N LEU A 106 -10.74 9.52 -5.10
CA LEU A 106 -9.96 8.33 -5.42
C LEU A 106 -8.46 8.64 -5.38
N SER A 107 -7.75 7.95 -4.49
CA SER A 107 -6.29 7.97 -4.38
C SER A 107 -5.74 6.56 -4.52
N VAL A 108 -4.70 6.44 -5.33
CA VAL A 108 -4.01 5.18 -5.63
C VAL A 108 -2.52 5.40 -5.44
N SER A 109 -1.91 4.64 -4.54
CA SER A 109 -0.48 4.68 -4.27
C SER A 109 0.10 3.28 -4.34
N PHE A 110 1.19 3.11 -5.09
CA PHE A 110 1.90 1.84 -5.20
C PHE A 110 3.15 1.85 -4.31
N ASP A 111 3.33 0.80 -3.52
CA ASP A 111 4.57 0.55 -2.79
C ASP A 111 5.37 -0.54 -3.49
N GLY A 112 6.41 -0.14 -4.22
CA GLY A 112 7.31 -1.05 -4.91
C GLY A 112 8.15 -1.97 -4.01
N ALA A 113 8.33 -1.63 -2.73
CA ALA A 113 9.09 -2.47 -1.80
C ALA A 113 8.31 -3.71 -1.37
N SER A 114 7.01 -3.54 -1.11
CA SER A 114 6.11 -4.61 -0.71
C SER A 114 5.33 -5.21 -1.90
N GLY A 115 5.18 -4.46 -2.99
CA GLY A 115 4.38 -4.83 -4.16
C GLY A 115 2.88 -4.61 -3.97
N TYR A 116 2.48 -3.83 -2.96
CA TYR A 116 1.08 -3.57 -2.65
C TYR A 116 0.61 -2.23 -3.22
N VAL A 117 -0.65 -2.20 -3.65
CA VAL A 117 -1.35 -0.97 -4.05
C VAL A 117 -2.31 -0.60 -2.94
N ASN A 118 -2.15 0.58 -2.37
CA ASN A 118 -3.13 1.16 -1.45
C ASN A 118 -4.13 2.00 -2.24
N VAL A 119 -5.42 1.67 -2.09
CA VAL A 119 -6.53 2.34 -2.77
C VAL A 119 -7.47 2.92 -1.72
N ALA A 120 -7.72 4.22 -1.78
CA ALA A 120 -8.67 4.90 -0.91
C ALA A 120 -9.59 5.81 -1.70
N GLY A 121 -10.78 6.06 -1.17
CA GLY A 121 -11.82 6.88 -1.79
C GLY A 121 -13.22 6.40 -1.45
N VAL A 122 -14.22 7.07 -2.01
CA VAL A 122 -15.64 6.73 -1.83
C VAL A 122 -16.22 6.29 -3.16
N ALA A 123 -16.58 5.01 -3.27
CA ALA A 123 -17.29 4.49 -4.43
C ALA A 123 -18.81 4.65 -4.25
N PRO A 124 -19.56 4.92 -5.32
CA PRO A 124 -21.03 5.02 -5.25
C PRO A 124 -21.65 3.69 -4.81
N ASP A 125 -21.18 2.59 -5.39
CA ASP A 125 -21.73 1.24 -5.19
C ASP A 125 -20.62 0.23 -4.88
N GLN A 126 -20.98 -0.86 -4.20
CA GLN A 126 -20.09 -1.99 -3.94
C GLN A 126 -19.50 -2.56 -5.23
N ALA A 127 -20.30 -2.72 -6.29
CA ALA A 127 -19.81 -3.21 -7.57
C ALA A 127 -18.70 -2.31 -8.17
N THR A 128 -18.81 -0.99 -8.02
CA THR A 128 -17.81 -0.04 -8.51
C THR A 128 -16.52 -0.12 -7.71
N LYS A 129 -16.61 -0.22 -6.38
CA LYS A 129 -15.46 -0.45 -5.50
C LYS A 129 -14.72 -1.73 -5.88
N GLU A 130 -15.42 -2.85 -5.98
CA GLU A 130 -14.83 -4.16 -6.29
C GLU A 130 -14.15 -4.16 -7.67
N LYS A 131 -14.74 -3.48 -8.66
CA LYS A 131 -14.14 -3.30 -10.00
C LYS A 131 -12.86 -2.47 -9.95
N ILE A 132 -12.82 -1.40 -9.15
CA ILE A 132 -11.62 -0.57 -8.98
C ILE A 132 -10.49 -1.41 -8.37
N LEU A 133 -10.78 -2.16 -7.31
CA LEU A 133 -9.80 -3.05 -6.68
C LEU A 133 -9.28 -4.11 -7.66
N LEU A 134 -10.18 -4.68 -8.48
CA LEU A 134 -9.82 -5.63 -9.52
C LEU A 134 -8.93 -5.01 -10.61
N CYS A 135 -9.21 -3.77 -11.01
CA CYS A 135 -8.39 -3.00 -11.95
C CYS A 135 -6.97 -2.79 -11.41
N CYS A 136 -6.83 -2.47 -10.14
CA CYS A 136 -5.52 -2.26 -9.52
C CYS A 136 -4.71 -3.54 -9.45
N GLY A 137 -5.33 -4.66 -9.07
CA GLY A 137 -4.61 -5.89 -8.82
C GLY A 137 -4.32 -6.75 -10.06
N ASN A 138 -5.13 -6.64 -11.12
CA ASN A 138 -4.86 -7.29 -12.41
C ASN A 138 -3.77 -6.56 -13.23
N VAL A 139 -2.80 -5.94 -12.57
CA VAL A 139 -1.67 -5.21 -13.16
C VAL A 139 -0.38 -5.95 -12.86
N ALA A 140 0.44 -6.18 -13.87
CA ALA A 140 1.72 -6.86 -13.71
C ALA A 140 2.66 -6.05 -12.80
N GLY A 141 3.08 -6.67 -11.69
CA GLY A 141 3.91 -6.07 -10.65
C GLY A 141 3.19 -5.92 -9.30
N VAL A 142 1.86 -6.08 -9.28
CA VAL A 142 1.03 -5.93 -8.07
C VAL A 142 0.83 -7.30 -7.41
N ALA A 143 1.32 -7.44 -6.19
CA ALA A 143 1.17 -8.65 -5.37
C ALA A 143 -0.10 -8.61 -4.52
N GLY A 144 -0.57 -7.41 -4.18
CA GLY A 144 -1.77 -7.23 -3.37
C GLY A 144 -2.36 -5.84 -3.49
N VAL A 145 -3.63 -5.71 -3.12
CA VAL A 145 -4.33 -4.43 -3.03
C VAL A 145 -4.89 -4.29 -1.63
N ASP A 146 -4.52 -3.19 -0.97
CA ASP A 146 -5.08 -2.78 0.32
C ASP A 146 -6.33 -1.94 0.06
N ASP A 147 -7.47 -2.43 0.54
CA ASP A 147 -8.76 -1.76 0.41
C ASP A 147 -9.02 -0.78 1.57
N ASN A 148 -8.78 0.50 1.30
CA ASN A 148 -9.16 1.61 2.17
C ASN A 148 -10.34 2.42 1.61
N MET A 149 -11.13 1.81 0.71
CA MET A 149 -12.30 2.46 0.12
C MET A 149 -13.57 2.26 0.95
N THR A 150 -14.45 3.24 0.93
CA THR A 150 -15.81 3.16 1.48
C THR A 150 -16.84 3.17 0.35
N VAL A 151 -18.04 2.64 0.63
CA VAL A 151 -19.16 2.64 -0.32
C VAL A 151 -20.31 3.45 0.24
N GLU A 152 -21.03 4.17 -0.63
CA GLU A 152 -22.26 4.88 -0.25
C GLU A 152 -23.45 3.93 -0.18
N SER A 153 -23.55 3.01 -1.14
CA SER A 153 -24.58 1.97 -1.20
C SER A 153 -23.99 0.60 -0.87
N SER A 154 -24.56 -0.06 0.16
CA SER A 154 -24.19 -1.41 0.56
C SER A 154 -25.01 -2.43 -0.24
N GLU A 155 -24.31 -3.23 -1.06
CA GLU A 155 -24.86 -4.31 -1.88
C GLU A 155 -24.19 -5.64 -1.49
N PRO A 156 -24.75 -6.81 -1.89
CA PRO A 156 -24.11 -8.09 -1.64
C PRO A 156 -22.69 -8.14 -2.24
N GLU A 157 -21.73 -8.48 -1.37
CA GLU A 157 -20.32 -8.62 -1.75
C GLU A 157 -20.14 -9.74 -2.78
N ALA A 158 -19.33 -9.47 -3.80
CA ALA A 158 -18.95 -10.47 -4.77
C ALA A 158 -17.81 -11.37 -4.25
N GLN A 159 -17.76 -12.60 -4.75
CA GLN A 159 -16.62 -13.47 -4.55
C GLN A 159 -15.55 -13.18 -5.61
N TYR A 160 -14.28 -13.33 -5.25
CA TYR A 160 -13.17 -13.22 -6.19
C TYR A 160 -12.64 -14.60 -6.55
N TYR A 161 -12.35 -14.80 -7.83
CA TYR A 161 -11.75 -16.04 -8.32
C TYR A 161 -10.52 -15.74 -9.17
N THR A 162 -9.42 -16.43 -8.87
CA THR A 162 -8.21 -16.39 -9.69
C THR A 162 -8.27 -17.50 -10.73
N VAL A 163 -8.30 -17.12 -12.00
CA VAL A 163 -8.34 -18.06 -13.13
C VAL A 163 -7.11 -18.95 -13.14
N VAL A 164 -7.29 -20.26 -13.27
CA VAL A 164 -6.20 -21.23 -13.40
C VAL A 164 -6.06 -21.63 -14.87
N SER A 165 -4.89 -22.15 -15.25
CA SER A 165 -4.66 -22.66 -16.60
C SER A 165 -5.67 -23.74 -16.97
N GLY A 166 -6.34 -23.57 -18.11
CA GLY A 166 -7.38 -24.48 -18.60
C GLY A 166 -8.80 -24.16 -18.12
N ASP A 167 -9.01 -23.06 -17.40
CA ASP A 167 -10.36 -22.61 -17.06
C ASP A 167 -11.04 -21.86 -18.20
N MET A 168 -12.37 -21.95 -18.21
CA MET A 168 -13.28 -21.23 -19.09
C MET A 168 -14.41 -20.65 -18.22
N LEU A 169 -15.01 -19.53 -18.64
CA LEU A 169 -16.06 -18.89 -17.84
C LEU A 169 -17.23 -19.83 -17.53
N SER A 170 -17.64 -20.69 -18.47
CA SER A 170 -18.70 -21.67 -18.22
C SER A 170 -18.34 -22.70 -17.16
N LYS A 171 -17.06 -23.07 -17.04
CA LYS A 171 -16.59 -23.98 -15.99
C LYS A 171 -16.61 -23.29 -14.63
N ILE A 172 -16.08 -22.07 -14.55
CA ILE A 172 -16.13 -21.24 -13.35
C ILE A 172 -17.59 -21.03 -12.93
N SER A 173 -18.45 -20.70 -13.89
CA SER A 173 -19.88 -20.53 -13.66
C SER A 173 -20.51 -21.80 -13.09
N ARG A 174 -20.25 -22.97 -13.68
CA ARG A 174 -20.74 -24.24 -13.11
C ARG A 174 -20.24 -24.47 -11.68
N ASP A 175 -19.00 -24.15 -11.38
CA ASP A 175 -18.41 -24.41 -10.06
C ASP A 175 -18.98 -23.49 -8.97
N TYR A 176 -19.31 -22.24 -9.31
CA TYR A 176 -19.87 -21.26 -8.37
C TYR A 176 -21.40 -21.21 -8.33
N TYR A 177 -22.04 -21.46 -9.47
CA TYR A 177 -23.48 -21.29 -9.67
C TYR A 177 -24.24 -22.59 -9.92
N GLY A 178 -23.54 -23.70 -10.16
CA GLY A 178 -24.13 -24.97 -10.58
C GLY A 178 -24.61 -25.00 -12.03
N ASP A 179 -24.57 -23.88 -12.76
CA ASP A 179 -25.07 -23.76 -14.12
C ASP A 179 -24.02 -23.13 -15.05
N PRO A 180 -23.49 -23.86 -16.05
CA PRO A 180 -22.51 -23.33 -16.98
C PRO A 180 -23.05 -22.22 -17.87
N ASN A 181 -24.37 -22.05 -18.02
CA ASN A 181 -24.99 -21.02 -18.84
C ASN A 181 -25.02 -19.64 -18.17
N LYS A 182 -24.73 -19.56 -16.86
CA LYS A 182 -24.65 -18.30 -16.11
C LYS A 182 -23.29 -17.58 -16.27
N TYR A 183 -22.50 -17.98 -17.25
CA TYR A 183 -21.22 -17.32 -17.57
C TYR A 183 -21.42 -15.86 -17.99
N ASN A 184 -22.56 -15.54 -18.62
CA ASN A 184 -22.92 -14.17 -18.99
C ASN A 184 -22.96 -13.23 -17.78
N THR A 185 -23.46 -13.69 -16.64
CA THR A 185 -23.52 -12.89 -15.41
C THR A 185 -22.12 -12.53 -14.90
N ILE A 186 -21.18 -13.49 -14.97
CA ILE A 186 -19.76 -13.23 -14.64
C ILE A 186 -19.18 -12.25 -15.66
N PHE A 187 -19.43 -12.46 -16.95
CA PHE A 187 -18.94 -11.59 -18.01
C PHE A 187 -19.40 -10.15 -17.81
N GLU A 188 -20.70 -9.91 -17.62
CA GLU A 188 -21.28 -8.58 -17.40
C GLU A 188 -20.74 -7.90 -16.14
N ALA A 189 -20.57 -8.66 -15.06
CA ALA A 189 -20.02 -8.17 -13.81
C ALA A 189 -18.57 -7.68 -13.93
N ASN A 190 -17.80 -8.15 -14.91
CA ASN A 190 -16.41 -7.77 -15.14
C ASN A 190 -16.22 -6.79 -16.31
N ARG A 191 -17.30 -6.32 -16.93
CA ARG A 191 -17.22 -5.25 -17.94
C ARG A 191 -16.94 -3.89 -17.27
N PRO A 192 -16.12 -3.02 -17.90
CA PRO A 192 -15.56 -3.13 -19.26
C PRO A 192 -14.20 -3.86 -19.39
N MET A 193 -13.62 -4.33 -18.29
CA MET A 193 -12.27 -4.92 -18.29
C MET A 193 -12.18 -6.21 -19.10
N LEU A 194 -13.24 -7.02 -19.08
CA LEU A 194 -13.35 -8.22 -19.90
C LEU A 194 -14.14 -7.91 -21.19
N THR A 195 -13.46 -7.95 -22.33
CA THR A 195 -14.07 -7.61 -23.63
C THR A 195 -14.80 -8.79 -24.29
N HIS A 196 -14.36 -10.02 -24.01
CA HIS A 196 -15.00 -11.24 -24.50
C HIS A 196 -15.01 -12.34 -23.44
N PRO A 197 -16.03 -13.22 -23.45
CA PRO A 197 -16.14 -14.33 -22.50
C PRO A 197 -14.90 -15.25 -22.48
N ASP A 198 -14.32 -15.52 -23.64
CA ASP A 198 -13.19 -16.47 -23.76
C ASP A 198 -11.82 -15.81 -23.60
N LYS A 199 -11.77 -14.48 -23.43
CA LYS A 199 -10.51 -13.73 -23.27
C LYS A 199 -10.10 -13.62 -21.80
N ILE A 200 -10.04 -14.76 -21.12
CA ILE A 200 -9.50 -14.87 -19.78
C ILE A 200 -8.11 -15.49 -19.82
N TYR A 201 -7.21 -15.06 -18.93
CA TYR A 201 -5.85 -15.61 -18.84
C TYR A 201 -5.56 -16.18 -17.45
N PRO A 202 -4.66 -17.17 -17.34
CA PRO A 202 -4.26 -17.72 -16.05
C PRO A 202 -3.67 -16.63 -15.14
N GLY A 203 -4.13 -16.60 -13.91
CA GLY A 203 -3.79 -15.64 -12.88
C GLY A 203 -4.56 -14.32 -12.93
N GLN A 204 -5.46 -14.14 -13.91
CA GLN A 204 -6.43 -13.06 -13.89
C GLN A 204 -7.41 -13.29 -12.74
N MET A 205 -7.62 -12.26 -11.91
CA MET A 205 -8.70 -12.29 -10.92
C MET A 205 -10.00 -11.81 -11.59
N LEU A 206 -11.10 -12.49 -11.28
CA LEU A 206 -12.45 -12.18 -11.76
C LEU A 206 -13.40 -11.98 -10.59
N ARG A 207 -14.33 -11.05 -10.76
CA ARG A 207 -15.45 -10.81 -9.87
C ARG A 207 -16.58 -11.79 -10.20
N ILE A 208 -17.08 -12.50 -9.19
CA ILE A 208 -18.20 -13.42 -9.28
C ILE A 208 -19.33 -12.86 -8.40
N PRO A 209 -20.33 -12.19 -8.97
CA PRO A 209 -21.42 -11.62 -8.18
C PRO A 209 -22.22 -12.73 -7.49
N ALA A 210 -22.76 -12.45 -6.30
CA ALA A 210 -23.79 -13.29 -5.71
C ALA A 210 -25.00 -13.34 -6.66
N GLN A 211 -25.65 -14.50 -6.78
CA GLN A 211 -26.90 -14.57 -7.53
C GLN A 211 -27.97 -13.77 -6.77
N ALA A 212 -28.67 -12.89 -7.48
CA ALA A 212 -29.86 -12.21 -6.99
C ALA A 212 -31.04 -13.20 -6.89
#